data_AF-A0A1S8X588-F1
#
_entry.id   AF-A0A1S8X588-F1
#
_cell.length_a   1.000
_cell.length_b   1.000
_cell.length_c   1.000
_cell.angle_alpha   90.00
_cell.angle_beta   90.00
_cell.angle_gamma   90.00
#
_symmetry.space_group_name_H-M   'P 1'
#
loop_
_entity.id
_entity.type
_entity.pdbx_description
1 polymer ?
#
loop_
_entity_poly.entity_id
_entity_poly.type
_entity_poly.pdbx_seq_one_letter_code
_entity_poly.pdbx_strand_id
1 'polypeptide(L)'
;MQKRLHILSPMQQKIAAYVQSMVVFSPYVNSCKAILRQDVSWFDAQSTGALISMLSQNTEQIETGIGPKLSEFTQNISGFVAGIVIAFSINWKQTLVACALLPLVVVAFSLFGVLMKYFTVKELQAYSSAGSIAGEVLAAIRTVVAFGGEEKELNRYTRELYKAESVGIKKSTAMGGGELIFCRESLSYLD
;
A
#
# COMPACT_ATOMS: atom_id res chain seq x y z
N MET A 1 28.17 4.78 24.56
CA MET A 1 27.38 4.91 23.31
C MET A 1 25.87 4.67 23.51
N GLN A 2 25.43 3.70 24.33
CA GLN A 2 24.01 3.42 24.63
C GLN A 2 23.16 4.64 25.08
N LYS A 3 23.70 5.55 25.91
CA LYS A 3 22.96 6.75 26.35
C LYS A 3 22.64 7.76 25.24
N ARG A 4 23.41 7.83 24.14
CA ARG A 4 23.08 8.71 22.98
C ARG A 4 21.95 8.14 22.12
N LEU A 5 21.84 6.81 22.03
CA LEU A 5 20.77 6.15 21.28
C LEU A 5 19.40 6.37 21.92
N HIS A 6 19.33 6.38 23.26
CA HIS A 6 18.09 6.53 24.02
C HIS A 6 17.49 7.96 23.98
N ILE A 7 18.30 8.97 23.61
CA ILE A 7 17.85 10.37 23.47
C ILE A 7 17.43 10.66 22.02
N LEU A 8 17.95 9.89 21.06
CA LEU A 8 17.64 10.06 19.63
C LEU A 8 16.26 9.50 19.28
N SER A 9 15.86 8.36 19.85
CA SER A 9 14.54 7.75 19.59
C SER A 9 13.35 8.69 19.90
N PRO A 10 13.26 9.39 21.04
CA PRO A 10 12.16 10.31 21.29
C PRO A 10 12.24 11.57 20.41
N MET A 11 13.43 12.01 19.99
CA MET A 11 13.57 13.14 19.07
C MET A 11 13.04 12.77 17.67
N GLN A 12 13.38 11.59 17.17
CA GLN A 12 12.90 11.07 15.88
C GLN A 12 11.37 10.88 15.89
N GLN A 13 10.80 10.36 16.97
CA GLN A 13 9.34 10.24 17.12
C GLN A 13 8.64 11.61 17.14
N LYS A 14 9.24 12.61 17.76
CA LYS A 14 8.68 13.99 17.74
C LYS A 14 8.68 14.59 16.34
N ILE A 15 9.76 14.41 15.57
CA ILE A 15 9.83 14.87 14.17
C ILE A 15 8.78 14.15 13.33
N ALA A 16 8.63 12.85 13.48
CA ALA A 16 7.61 12.05 12.80
C ALA A 16 6.18 12.55 13.09
N ALA A 17 5.86 12.76 14.37
CA ALA A 17 4.56 13.29 14.80
C ALA A 17 4.32 14.73 14.30
N TYR A 18 5.36 15.55 14.23
CA TYR A 18 5.27 16.91 13.69
C TYR A 18 4.99 16.92 12.18
N VAL A 19 5.69 16.08 11.42
CA VAL A 19 5.45 15.94 9.96
C VAL A 19 4.05 15.39 9.69
N GLN A 20 3.62 14.37 10.44
CA GLN A 20 2.28 13.79 10.33
C GLN A 20 1.17 14.82 10.59
N SER A 21 1.27 15.58 11.68
CA SER A 21 0.26 16.60 12.01
C SER A 21 0.20 17.73 10.97
N MET A 22 1.34 18.15 10.42
CA MET A 22 1.41 19.17 9.36
C MET A 22 0.75 18.69 8.04
N VAL A 23 1.01 17.44 7.64
CA VAL A 23 0.50 16.87 6.39
C VAL A 23 -1.01 16.64 6.43
N VAL A 24 -1.58 16.33 7.59
CA VAL A 24 -3.03 16.11 7.77
C VAL A 24 -3.81 17.41 7.95
N PHE A 25 -3.24 18.40 8.63
CA PHE A 25 -3.95 19.62 8.98
C PHE A 25 -4.36 20.47 7.75
N SER A 26 -3.46 20.63 6.79
CA SER A 26 -3.73 21.42 5.57
C SER A 26 -4.92 20.88 4.74
N PRO A 27 -4.99 19.59 4.36
CA PRO A 27 -6.10 19.06 3.58
C PRO A 27 -7.44 19.06 4.33
N TYR A 28 -7.44 18.89 5.66
CA TYR A 28 -8.65 18.97 6.47
C TYR A 28 -9.30 20.36 6.38
N VAL A 29 -8.52 21.42 6.62
CA VAL A 29 -9.01 22.80 6.57
C VAL A 29 -9.49 23.17 5.17
N ASN A 30 -8.76 22.76 4.13
CA ASN A 30 -9.16 22.99 2.75
C ASN A 30 -10.47 22.29 2.39
N SER A 31 -10.71 21.08 2.91
CA SER A 31 -11.93 20.32 2.67
C SER A 31 -13.15 20.96 3.35
N CYS A 32 -13.03 21.38 4.62
CA CYS A 32 -14.06 22.14 5.30
C CYS A 32 -14.38 23.45 4.57
N LYS A 33 -13.34 24.18 4.12
CA LYS A 33 -13.50 25.42 3.35
C LYS A 33 -14.19 25.18 2.00
N ALA A 34 -13.92 24.05 1.35
CA ALA A 34 -14.59 23.68 0.11
C ALA A 34 -16.07 23.37 0.36
N ILE A 35 -16.38 22.54 1.37
CA ILE A 35 -17.77 22.20 1.72
C ILE A 35 -18.59 23.44 2.06
N LEU A 36 -18.02 24.39 2.83
CA LEU A 36 -18.71 25.64 3.18
C LEU A 36 -19.00 26.57 1.99
N ARG A 37 -18.41 26.32 0.81
CA ARG A 37 -18.64 27.09 -0.42
C ARG A 37 -19.70 26.47 -1.34
N GLN A 38 -20.26 25.32 -0.99
CA GLN A 38 -21.27 24.65 -1.80
C GLN A 38 -22.64 25.34 -1.69
N ASP A 39 -23.44 25.23 -2.76
CA ASP A 39 -24.79 25.78 -2.82
C ASP A 39 -25.79 25.01 -1.94
N VAL A 40 -26.85 25.69 -1.49
CA VAL A 40 -27.93 25.09 -0.67
C VAL A 40 -28.59 23.89 -1.36
N SER A 41 -28.79 23.95 -2.68
CA SER A 41 -29.37 22.84 -3.43
C SER A 41 -28.52 21.57 -3.40
N TRP A 42 -27.20 21.70 -3.21
CA TRP A 42 -26.31 20.54 -3.07
C TRP A 42 -26.43 19.91 -1.66
N PHE A 43 -26.64 20.75 -0.63
CA PHE A 43 -26.90 20.28 0.72
C PHE A 43 -28.27 19.61 0.87
N ASP A 44 -29.30 20.06 0.14
CA ASP A 44 -30.63 19.41 0.16
C ASP A 44 -30.60 18.00 -0.47
N ALA A 45 -29.68 17.75 -1.39
CA ALA A 45 -29.51 16.44 -2.02
C ALA A 45 -28.74 15.43 -1.15
N GLN A 46 -28.03 15.88 -0.11
CA GLN A 46 -27.10 15.06 0.67
C GLN A 46 -27.42 15.08 2.16
N SER A 47 -27.44 13.92 2.81
CA SER A 47 -27.63 13.88 4.26
C SER A 47 -26.42 14.45 5.00
N THR A 48 -26.63 15.48 5.82
CA THR A 48 -25.57 16.15 6.58
C THR A 48 -24.75 15.19 7.45
N GLY A 49 -25.40 14.18 8.03
CA GLY A 49 -24.74 13.14 8.83
C GLY A 49 -23.81 12.24 8.02
N ALA A 50 -24.20 11.84 6.80
CA ALA A 50 -23.33 11.06 5.92
C ALA A 50 -22.13 11.89 5.44
N LEU A 51 -22.33 13.19 5.19
CA LEU A 51 -21.26 14.08 4.77
C LEU A 51 -20.18 14.24 5.85
N ILE A 52 -20.58 14.43 7.11
CA ILE A 52 -19.65 14.53 8.24
C ILE A 52 -18.91 13.20 8.43
N SER A 53 -19.62 12.07 8.36
CA SER A 53 -19.00 10.75 8.47
C SER A 53 -17.98 10.50 7.35
N MET A 54 -18.32 10.83 6.09
CA MET A 54 -17.42 10.75 4.95
C MET A 54 -16.19 11.65 5.11
N LEU A 55 -16.37 12.88 5.60
CA LEU A 55 -15.25 13.79 5.84
C LEU A 55 -14.31 13.23 6.91
N SER A 56 -14.84 12.72 8.02
CA SER A 56 -14.06 12.08 9.07
C SER A 56 -13.32 10.84 8.55
N GLN A 57 -14.00 9.97 7.80
CA GLN A 57 -13.42 8.75 7.23
C GLN A 57 -12.31 9.07 6.22
N ASN A 58 -12.52 10.05 5.34
CA ASN A 58 -11.48 10.49 4.39
C ASN A 58 -10.28 11.09 5.12
N THR A 59 -10.51 11.82 6.21
CA THR A 59 -9.43 12.39 7.03
C THR A 59 -8.62 11.29 7.72
N GLU A 60 -9.30 10.28 8.29
CA GLU A 60 -8.66 9.13 8.91
C GLU A 60 -7.84 8.31 7.90
N GLN A 61 -8.35 8.11 6.69
CA GLN A 61 -7.60 7.44 5.62
C GLN A 61 -6.36 8.22 5.19
N ILE A 62 -6.43 9.55 5.16
CA ILE A 62 -5.27 10.41 4.87
C ILE A 62 -4.26 10.34 6.02
N GLU A 63 -4.73 10.44 7.26
CA GLU A 63 -3.88 10.38 8.45
C GLU A 63 -3.11 9.07 8.53
N THR A 64 -3.82 7.95 8.41
CA THR A 64 -3.24 6.61 8.53
C THR A 64 -2.45 6.20 7.29
N GLY A 65 -2.89 6.61 6.09
CA GLY A 65 -2.27 6.21 4.83
C GLY A 65 -1.02 7.03 4.49
N ILE A 66 -1.06 8.34 4.69
CA ILE A 66 -0.03 9.27 4.21
C ILE A 66 0.91 9.69 5.35
N GLY A 67 0.34 9.97 6.52
CA GLY A 67 1.06 10.51 7.69
C GLY A 67 2.31 9.70 8.08
N PRO A 68 2.17 8.44 8.55
CA PRO A 68 3.30 7.65 9.00
C PRO A 68 4.24 7.27 7.84
N LYS A 69 3.71 7.05 6.64
CA LYS A 69 4.49 6.63 5.48
C LYS A 69 5.43 7.71 4.95
N LEU A 70 5.00 8.97 4.92
CA LEU A 70 5.89 10.08 4.56
C LEU A 70 6.98 10.34 5.60
N SER A 71 6.65 10.20 6.88
CA SER A 71 7.63 10.32 7.95
C SER A 71 8.71 9.24 7.83
N GLU A 72 8.30 7.98 7.67
CA GLU A 72 9.20 6.83 7.47
C GLU A 72 10.08 7.02 6.23
N PHE A 73 9.51 7.49 5.12
CA PHE A 73 10.25 7.79 3.90
C PHE A 73 11.32 8.88 4.11
N THR A 74 10.97 9.97 4.77
CA THR A 74 11.90 11.07 5.05
C THR A 74 13.04 10.62 5.98
N GLN A 75 12.72 9.81 6.98
CA GLN A 75 13.71 9.23 7.89
C GLN A 75 14.67 8.30 7.13
N ASN A 76 14.15 7.43 6.27
CA ASN A 76 14.95 6.51 5.48
C ASN A 76 15.87 7.24 4.50
N ILE A 77 15.41 8.31 3.86
CA ILE A 77 16.27 9.15 3.01
C ILE A 77 17.39 9.79 3.81
N SER A 78 17.06 10.38 4.96
CA SER A 78 18.05 11.03 5.83
C SER A 78 19.11 10.02 6.31
N GLY A 79 18.67 8.83 6.75
CA GLY A 79 19.55 7.73 7.13
C GLY A 79 20.43 7.24 5.99
N PHE A 80 19.88 7.14 4.78
CA PHE A 80 20.62 6.74 3.58
C PHE A 80 21.72 7.76 3.23
N VAL A 81 21.40 9.05 3.23
CA VAL A 81 22.38 10.12 2.97
C VAL A 81 23.46 10.14 4.04
N ALA A 82 23.08 10.10 5.32
CA ALA A 82 24.04 10.07 6.43
C ALA A 82 24.95 8.83 6.37
N GLY A 83 24.38 7.66 6.03
CA GLY A 83 25.13 6.41 5.86
C GLY A 83 26.15 6.49 4.73
N ILE A 84 25.80 7.08 3.59
CA ILE A 84 26.73 7.31 2.48
C ILE A 84 27.88 8.22 2.91
N VAL A 85 27.57 9.35 3.56
CA VAL A 85 28.58 10.33 4.01
C VAL A 85 29.58 9.69 5.00
N ILE A 86 29.08 8.92 5.96
CA ILE A 86 29.92 8.20 6.93
C ILE A 86 30.74 7.12 6.23
N ALA A 87 30.14 6.35 5.32
CA ALA A 87 30.84 5.30 4.58
C ALA A 87 32.04 5.85 3.79
N PHE A 88 31.85 6.96 3.07
CA PHE A 88 32.92 7.63 2.32
C PHE A 88 34.02 8.20 3.23
N SER A 89 33.66 8.63 4.45
CA SER A 89 34.61 9.25 5.39
C SER A 89 35.59 8.24 6.01
N ILE A 90 35.21 6.96 6.15
CA ILE A 90 36.06 5.94 6.79
C ILE A 90 37.00 5.28 5.77
N ASN A 91 36.45 4.71 4.69
CA ASN A 91 37.22 3.93 3.72
C ASN A 91 36.67 4.07 2.30
N TRP A 92 37.13 5.09 1.58
CA TRP A 92 36.66 5.38 0.21
C TRP A 92 36.81 4.21 -0.78
N LYS A 93 37.80 3.32 -0.59
CA LYS A 93 38.03 2.15 -1.45
C LYS A 93 36.94 1.07 -1.30
N GLN A 94 36.46 0.82 -0.08
CA GLN A 94 35.41 -0.17 0.17
C GLN A 94 34.03 0.36 -0.28
N THR A 95 33.79 1.66 -0.06
CA THR A 95 32.54 2.31 -0.46
C THR A 95 32.35 2.36 -1.97
N LEU A 96 33.42 2.52 -2.76
CA LEU A 96 33.35 2.53 -4.23
C LEU A 96 32.86 1.19 -4.80
N VAL A 97 33.33 0.07 -4.25
CA VAL A 97 32.90 -1.27 -4.66
C VAL A 97 31.42 -1.49 -4.28
N ALA A 98 31.02 -1.09 -3.07
CA ALA A 98 29.62 -1.18 -2.64
C ALA A 98 28.69 -0.29 -3.49
N CYS A 99 29.14 0.91 -3.86
CA CYS A 99 28.38 1.85 -4.68
C CYS A 99 28.18 1.32 -6.11
N ALA A 100 29.14 0.58 -6.66
CA ALA A 100 28.98 -0.11 -7.94
C ALA A 100 27.95 -1.26 -7.89
N LEU A 101 27.71 -1.86 -6.72
CA LEU A 101 26.72 -2.92 -6.54
C LEU A 101 25.28 -2.37 -6.36
N LEU A 102 25.13 -1.16 -5.80
CA LEU A 102 23.83 -0.50 -5.61
C LEU A 102 22.95 -0.45 -6.88
N PRO A 103 23.42 -0.02 -8.06
CA PRO A 103 22.58 0.00 -9.25
C PRO A 103 22.14 -1.40 -9.68
N LEU A 104 22.98 -2.43 -9.51
CA LEU A 104 22.60 -3.81 -9.82
C LEU A 104 21.44 -4.27 -8.93
N VAL A 105 21.50 -3.95 -7.63
CA VAL A 105 20.44 -4.24 -6.67
C VAL A 105 19.16 -3.47 -7.03
N VAL A 106 19.26 -2.18 -7.34
CA VAL A 106 18.09 -1.36 -7.73
C VAL A 106 17.41 -1.92 -8.99
N VAL A 107 18.18 -2.36 -9.99
CA VAL A 107 17.63 -2.98 -11.20
C VAL A 107 16.90 -4.29 -10.86
N ALA A 108 17.48 -5.15 -10.03
CA ALA A 108 16.85 -6.39 -9.61
C ALA A 108 15.53 -6.14 -8.85
N PHE A 109 15.53 -5.21 -7.89
CA PHE A 109 14.32 -4.82 -7.14
C PHE A 109 13.27 -4.16 -8.05
N SER A 110 13.68 -3.34 -9.01
CA SER A 110 12.77 -2.72 -9.97
C SER A 110 12.09 -3.75 -10.85
N LEU A 111 12.84 -4.70 -11.41
CA LEU A 111 12.29 -5.81 -12.19
C LEU A 111 11.31 -6.65 -11.37
N PHE A 112 11.67 -6.98 -10.12
CA PHE A 112 10.78 -7.67 -9.20
C PHE A 112 9.49 -6.88 -8.94
N GLY A 113 9.60 -5.56 -8.70
CA GLY A 113 8.47 -4.67 -8.51
C GLY A 113 7.54 -4.60 -9.72
N VAL A 114 8.09 -4.53 -10.94
CA VAL A 114 7.31 -4.55 -12.19
C VAL A 114 6.58 -5.88 -12.36
N LEU A 115 7.26 -7.00 -12.09
CA LEU A 115 6.66 -8.34 -12.16
C LEU A 115 5.51 -8.49 -11.16
N MET A 116 5.71 -8.01 -9.92
CA MET A 116 4.71 -8.02 -8.86
C MET A 116 3.49 -7.17 -9.20
N LYS A 117 3.71 -5.99 -9.79
CA LYS A 117 2.64 -5.14 -10.30
C LYS A 117 1.87 -5.85 -11.41
N TYR A 118 2.56 -6.51 -12.34
CA TYR A 118 1.93 -7.26 -13.43
C TYR A 118 1.01 -8.38 -12.90
N PHE A 119 1.49 -9.19 -11.94
CA PHE A 119 0.66 -10.21 -11.31
C PHE A 119 -0.55 -9.62 -10.57
N THR A 120 -0.34 -8.52 -9.84
CA THR A 120 -1.41 -7.84 -9.10
C THR A 120 -2.49 -7.28 -10.04
N VAL A 121 -2.11 -6.70 -11.18
CA VAL A 121 -3.08 -6.22 -12.18
C VAL A 121 -3.89 -7.38 -12.75
N LYS A 122 -3.24 -8.50 -13.06
CA LYS A 122 -3.91 -9.69 -13.60
C LYS A 122 -4.87 -10.32 -12.60
N GLU A 123 -4.47 -10.38 -11.34
CA GLU A 123 -5.31 -10.82 -10.22
C GLU A 123 -6.54 -9.91 -10.07
N LEU A 124 -6.33 -8.59 -10.05
CA LEU A 124 -7.41 -7.61 -9.95
C LEU A 124 -8.37 -7.67 -11.15
N GLN A 125 -7.87 -7.92 -12.35
CA GLN A 125 -8.69 -8.08 -13.55
C GLN A 125 -9.59 -9.33 -13.45
N ALA A 126 -9.08 -10.45 -12.95
CA ALA A 126 -9.88 -11.66 -12.74
C ALA A 126 -10.97 -11.43 -11.68
N TYR A 127 -10.64 -10.75 -10.59
CA TYR A 127 -11.62 -10.34 -9.57
C TYR A 127 -12.67 -9.37 -10.11
N SER A 128 -12.27 -8.42 -10.96
CA SER A 128 -13.19 -7.47 -11.59
C SER A 128 -14.20 -8.17 -12.51
N SER A 129 -13.76 -9.15 -13.31
CA SER A 129 -14.65 -9.96 -14.14
C SER A 129 -15.65 -10.77 -13.30
N ALA A 130 -15.20 -11.41 -12.21
CA ALA A 130 -16.08 -12.11 -11.29
C ALA A 130 -17.11 -11.16 -10.63
N GLY A 131 -16.66 -9.97 -10.23
CA GLY A 131 -17.52 -8.91 -9.70
C GLY A 131 -18.56 -8.41 -10.70
N SER A 132 -18.21 -8.32 -11.99
CA SER A 132 -19.16 -7.95 -13.05
C SER A 132 -20.26 -9.00 -13.23
N ILE A 133 -19.92 -10.29 -13.16
CA ILE A 133 -20.91 -11.38 -13.25
C ILE A 133 -21.84 -11.33 -12.03
N ALA A 134 -21.28 -11.19 -10.83
CA ALA A 134 -22.08 -11.04 -9.62
C ALA A 134 -23.02 -9.82 -9.71
N GLY A 135 -22.53 -8.69 -10.24
CA GLY A 135 -23.33 -7.50 -10.48
C GLY A 135 -24.51 -7.74 -11.43
N GLU A 136 -24.28 -8.46 -12.54
CA GLU A 136 -25.32 -8.84 -13.50
C GLU A 136 -26.39 -9.73 -12.86
N VAL A 137 -25.97 -10.77 -12.13
CA VAL A 137 -26.87 -11.71 -11.47
C VAL A 137 -27.70 -11.03 -10.38
N LEU A 138 -27.09 -10.17 -9.57
CA LEU A 138 -27.78 -9.44 -8.51
C LEU A 138 -28.76 -8.42 -9.08
N ALA A 139 -28.40 -7.72 -10.17
CA ALA A 139 -29.31 -6.80 -10.85
C ALA A 139 -30.52 -7.54 -11.46
N ALA A 140 -30.31 -8.75 -11.97
CA ALA A 140 -31.31 -9.58 -12.62
C ALA A 140 -31.87 -10.71 -11.72
N ILE A 141 -31.80 -10.56 -10.38
CA ILE A 141 -32.09 -11.66 -9.45
C ILE A 141 -33.49 -12.25 -9.63
N ARG A 142 -34.49 -11.39 -9.89
CA ARG A 142 -35.89 -11.82 -10.11
C ARG A 142 -36.02 -12.71 -11.34
N THR A 143 -35.26 -12.45 -12.41
CA THR A 143 -35.31 -13.28 -13.62
C THR A 143 -34.52 -14.57 -13.43
N VAL A 144 -33.37 -14.54 -12.75
CA VAL A 144 -32.58 -15.75 -12.50
C VAL A 144 -33.37 -16.75 -11.67
N VAL A 145 -34.06 -16.28 -10.61
CA VAL A 145 -34.93 -17.13 -9.77
C VAL A 145 -36.16 -17.60 -10.54
N ALA A 146 -36.80 -16.73 -11.35
CA ALA A 146 -37.96 -17.12 -12.15
C ALA A 146 -37.68 -18.21 -13.19
N PHE A 147 -36.45 -18.28 -13.71
CA PHE A 147 -36.01 -19.30 -14.66
C PHE A 147 -35.20 -20.44 -14.02
N GLY A 148 -35.00 -20.44 -12.70
CA GLY A 148 -34.20 -21.46 -12.00
C GLY A 148 -32.72 -21.53 -12.45
N GLY A 149 -32.16 -20.42 -12.90
CA GLY A 149 -30.81 -20.35 -13.51
C GLY A 149 -29.65 -20.25 -12.52
N GLU A 150 -29.88 -20.46 -11.23
CA GLU A 150 -28.92 -20.19 -10.15
C GLU A 150 -27.63 -21.01 -10.29
N GLU A 151 -27.72 -22.32 -10.55
CA GLU A 151 -26.53 -23.17 -10.72
C GLU A 151 -25.67 -22.76 -11.92
N LYS A 152 -26.31 -22.30 -13.01
CA LYS A 152 -25.60 -21.87 -14.22
C LYS A 152 -24.74 -20.64 -13.95
N GLU A 153 -25.32 -19.65 -13.28
CA GLU A 153 -24.61 -18.41 -12.95
C GLU A 153 -23.57 -18.62 -11.85
N LEU A 154 -23.83 -19.51 -10.89
CA LEU A 154 -22.88 -19.91 -9.87
C LEU A 154 -21.65 -20.59 -10.49
N ASN A 155 -21.84 -21.50 -11.45
CA ASN A 155 -20.73 -22.12 -12.18
C ASN A 155 -19.92 -21.07 -12.98
N ARG A 156 -20.61 -20.08 -13.58
CA ARG A 156 -19.98 -18.98 -14.32
C ARG A 156 -19.09 -18.12 -13.42
N TYR A 157 -19.57 -17.82 -12.21
CA TYR A 157 -18.82 -17.10 -11.18
C TYR A 157 -17.61 -17.89 -10.66
N THR A 158 -17.80 -19.16 -10.31
CA THR A 158 -16.74 -20.06 -9.82
C THR A 158 -15.60 -20.22 -10.84
N ARG A 159 -15.92 -20.26 -12.14
CA ARG A 159 -14.91 -20.35 -13.20
C ARG A 159 -13.98 -19.14 -13.25
N GLU A 160 -14.49 -17.93 -13.04
CA GLU A 160 -13.65 -16.72 -12.98
C GLU A 160 -12.86 -16.63 -11.66
N LEU A 161 -13.45 -17.09 -10.55
CA LEU A 161 -12.75 -17.22 -9.27
C LEU A 161 -11.57 -18.18 -9.34
N TYR A 162 -11.72 -19.34 -9.99
CA TYR A 162 -10.62 -20.31 -10.13
C TYR A 162 -9.43 -19.73 -10.92
N LYS A 163 -9.71 -18.88 -11.92
CA LYS A 163 -8.66 -18.13 -12.63
C LYS A 163 -7.95 -17.17 -11.68
N ALA A 164 -8.69 -16.40 -10.87
CA ALA A 164 -8.13 -15.48 -9.89
C ALA A 164 -7.26 -16.22 -8.85
N GLU A 165 -7.77 -17.33 -8.32
CA GLU A 165 -7.06 -18.21 -7.37
C GLU A 165 -5.75 -18.74 -7.95
N SER A 166 -5.76 -19.24 -9.20
CA SER A 166 -4.55 -19.76 -9.83
C SER A 166 -3.46 -18.68 -10.05
N VAL A 167 -3.87 -17.42 -10.26
CA VAL A 167 -2.95 -16.27 -10.38
C VAL A 167 -2.43 -15.89 -9.00
N GLY A 168 -3.29 -15.88 -7.98
CA GLY A 168 -2.95 -15.62 -6.58
C GLY A 168 -1.98 -16.66 -6.02
N ILE A 169 -2.18 -17.95 -6.30
CA ILE A 169 -1.27 -19.03 -5.89
C ILE A 169 0.10 -18.84 -6.54
N LYS A 170 0.15 -18.57 -7.86
CA LYS A 170 1.42 -18.32 -8.56
C LYS A 170 2.17 -17.11 -8.00
N LYS A 171 1.45 -16.03 -7.68
CA LYS A 171 2.00 -14.85 -7.03
C LYS A 171 2.52 -15.18 -5.62
N SER A 172 1.73 -15.87 -4.81
CA SER A 172 2.08 -16.26 -3.43
C SER A 172 3.29 -17.19 -3.39
N THR A 173 3.35 -18.20 -4.25
CA THR A 173 4.51 -19.10 -4.37
C THR A 173 5.76 -18.35 -4.84
N ALA A 174 5.63 -17.43 -5.80
CA ALA A 174 6.76 -16.61 -6.26
C ALA A 174 7.28 -15.66 -5.16
N MET A 175 6.40 -15.16 -4.30
CA MET A 175 6.77 -14.27 -3.19
C MET A 175 7.34 -15.04 -1.98
N GLY A 176 6.63 -16.06 -1.50
CA GLY A 176 6.97 -16.79 -0.27
C GLY A 176 8.23 -17.66 -0.39
N GLY A 177 8.59 -18.07 -1.61
CA GLY A 177 9.85 -18.80 -1.85
C GLY A 177 11.10 -17.99 -1.50
N GLY A 178 11.06 -16.66 -1.67
CA GLY A 178 12.21 -15.79 -1.38
C GLY A 178 12.46 -15.59 0.12
N GLU A 179 11.40 -15.39 0.91
CA GLU A 179 11.51 -15.17 2.35
C GLU A 179 11.98 -16.43 3.10
N LEU A 180 11.55 -17.62 2.68
CA LEU A 180 11.99 -18.88 3.30
C LEU A 180 13.48 -19.17 3.05
N ILE A 181 14.01 -18.79 1.89
CA ILE A 181 15.44 -18.92 1.59
C ILE A 181 16.24 -17.91 2.42
N PHE A 182 15.77 -16.66 2.53
CA PHE A 182 16.43 -15.64 3.35
C PHE A 182 16.44 -15.98 4.85
N CYS A 183 15.34 -16.55 5.36
CA CYS A 183 15.24 -17.01 6.75
C CYS A 183 16.20 -18.18 7.03
N ARG A 184 16.36 -19.11 6.07
CA ARG A 184 17.30 -20.24 6.17
C ARG A 184 18.76 -19.80 6.10
N GLU A 185 19.09 -18.84 5.24
CA GLU A 185 20.44 -18.26 5.15
C GLU A 185 20.78 -17.51 6.46
N SER A 186 19.85 -16.71 6.98
CA SER A 186 20.02 -15.97 8.24
C SER A 186 20.22 -16.88 9.46
N LEU A 187 19.57 -18.05 9.48
CA LEU A 187 19.79 -19.06 10.54
C LEU A 187 21.19 -19.69 10.45
N SER A 188 21.74 -19.81 9.24
CA SER A 188 23.07 -20.38 8.99
C SER A 188 24.22 -19.43 9.34
N TYR A 189 23.94 -18.14 9.52
CA TYR A 189 24.90 -17.14 10.01
C TYR A 189 24.88 -16.98 11.53
N LEU A 190 23.91 -17.60 12.23
CA LEU A 190 23.75 -17.53 13.69
C LEU A 190 24.38 -18.72 14.44
N ASP A 191 24.82 -19.76 13.71
CA ASP A 191 25.66 -20.88 14.18
C ASP A 191 27.14 -20.64 13.77
#